data_AF-A0A833Y0Y8-F1
#
_entry.id   AF-A0A833Y0Y8-F1
#
_cell.length_a   1.000
_cell.length_b   1.000
_cell.length_c   1.000
_cell.angle_alpha   90.00
_cell.angle_beta   90.00
_cell.angle_gamma   90.00
#
_symmetry.space_group_name_H-M   'P 1'
#
loop_
_entity.id
_entity.type
_entity.pdbx_description
1 polymer ?
#
loop_
_entity_poly.entity_id
_entity_poly.type
_entity_poly.pdbx_seq_one_letter_code
_entity_poly.pdbx_strand_id
1 'polypeptide(L)'
;MIPQSQNCFSTAHDLLLAHILSNGAYKSIEHRVTVNTEKERISIAMFFNPKFEAEIGPVKSLLNTNSPPLFGRIGMEEYVKGFFSRYLNGKSNVDKMKVKIGEGSVR
;
A
#
# COMPACT_ATOMS: atom_id res chain seq x y z
N MET A 1 36.03 2.82 10.51
CA MET A 1 35.18 3.71 9.69
C MET A 1 34.51 2.86 8.63
N ILE A 2 33.26 2.45 8.85
CA ILE A 2 32.53 1.62 7.86
C ILE A 2 32.10 2.55 6.73
N PRO A 3 32.42 2.28 5.46
CA PRO A 3 31.93 3.07 4.34
C PRO A 3 30.41 3.05 4.41
N GLN A 4 29.76 4.21 4.33
CA GLN A 4 28.31 4.23 4.13
C GLN A 4 28.04 3.61 2.78
N SER A 5 27.76 2.31 2.78
CA SER A 5 27.43 1.57 1.59
C SER A 5 26.26 2.28 0.92
N GLN A 6 26.38 2.49 -0.38
CA GLN A 6 25.28 2.96 -1.22
C GLN A 6 24.23 1.85 -1.31
N ASN A 7 23.49 1.65 -0.22
CA ASN A 7 22.40 0.70 -0.18
C ASN A 7 21.19 1.44 -0.74
N CYS A 8 20.82 1.10 -1.97
CA CYS A 8 19.49 1.41 -2.46
C CYS A 8 18.51 0.56 -1.65
N PHE A 9 17.88 1.18 -0.65
CA PHE A 9 16.77 0.54 0.05
C PHE A 9 15.54 0.73 -0.84
N SER A 10 15.22 -0.28 -1.63
CA SER A 10 13.89 -0.45 -2.22
C SER A 10 12.92 -0.86 -1.12
N THR A 11 12.75 0.02 -0.12
CA THR A 11 11.58 -0.03 0.76
C THR A 11 10.42 0.43 -0.10
N ALA A 12 9.65 -0.54 -0.59
CA ALA A 12 8.46 -0.32 -1.36
C ALA A 12 7.44 0.45 -0.50
N HIS A 13 7.54 1.77 -0.51
CA HIS A 13 6.43 2.63 -0.14
C HIS A 13 5.26 2.46 -1.15
N ASP A 14 5.54 1.77 -2.26
CA ASP A 14 4.65 1.10 -3.22
C ASP A 14 3.85 -0.09 -2.61
N LEU A 15 4.08 -0.49 -1.35
CA LEU A 15 3.48 -1.70 -0.80
C LEU A 15 1.98 -1.60 -0.52
N LEU A 16 1.40 -0.42 -0.31
CA LEU A 16 -0.03 -0.37 -0.07
C LEU A 16 -0.81 -0.88 -1.30
N LEU A 17 -0.39 -0.45 -2.49
CA LEU A 17 -1.00 -0.89 -3.74
C LEU A 17 -0.60 -2.33 -4.08
N ALA A 18 0.67 -2.72 -3.93
CA ALA A 18 1.09 -4.10 -4.16
C ALA A 18 0.35 -5.09 -3.24
N HIS A 19 0.11 -4.71 -1.98
CA HIS A 19 -0.67 -5.49 -1.02
C HIS A 19 -2.12 -5.68 -1.49
N ILE A 20 -2.76 -4.61 -1.96
CA ILE A 20 -4.14 -4.68 -2.49
C ILE A 20 -4.21 -5.52 -3.77
N LEU A 21 -3.35 -5.22 -4.75
CA LEU A 21 -3.34 -5.87 -6.07
C LEU A 21 -3.05 -7.38 -5.96
N SER A 22 -2.15 -7.76 -5.06
CA SER A 22 -1.78 -9.17 -4.82
C SER A 22 -2.74 -9.93 -3.90
N ASN A 23 -3.87 -9.33 -3.53
CA ASN A 23 -4.82 -9.89 -2.57
C ASN A 23 -4.16 -10.25 -1.21
N GLY A 24 -3.20 -9.44 -0.77
CA GLY A 24 -2.50 -9.60 0.51
C GLY A 24 -1.29 -10.53 0.48
N ALA A 25 -0.92 -11.10 -0.69
CA ALA A 25 0.26 -11.96 -0.80
C ALA A 25 1.57 -11.19 -0.49
N TYR A 26 1.67 -9.94 -0.92
CA TYR A 26 2.73 -9.02 -0.49
C TYR A 26 2.27 -8.23 0.73
N LYS A 27 2.99 -8.33 1.84
CA LYS A 27 2.68 -7.57 3.06
C LYS A 27 3.18 -6.14 2.94
N SER A 28 2.32 -5.16 3.25
CA SER A 28 2.76 -3.80 3.44
C SER A 28 3.46 -3.64 4.79
N ILE A 29 4.63 -3.01 4.77
CA ILE A 29 5.46 -2.78 5.95
C ILE A 29 5.57 -1.27 6.18
N GLU A 30 5.44 -0.86 7.45
CA GLU A 30 5.66 0.52 7.84
C GLU A 30 7.16 0.79 7.96
N HIS A 31 7.61 1.84 7.29
CA HIS A 31 9.00 2.30 7.35
C HIS A 31 9.04 3.68 8.02
N ARG A 32 10.01 3.88 8.92
CA ARG A 32 10.24 5.14 9.60
C ARG A 32 11.71 5.53 9.46
N VAL A 33 11.95 6.82 9.27
CA VAL A 33 13.28 7.42 9.32
C VAL A 33 13.39 8.22 10.61
N THR A 34 14.52 8.10 11.31
CA THR A 34 14.84 8.88 12.52
C THR A 34 15.85 9.97 12.18
N VAL A 35 15.75 11.11 12.86
CA VAL A 35 16.71 12.22 12.71
C VAL A 35 18.03 11.89 13.42
N ASN A 36 19.10 12.52 12.97
CA ASN A 36 20.43 12.44 13.58
C ASN A 36 20.95 13.87 13.81
N THR A 37 21.58 14.11 14.96
CA THR A 37 22.06 15.45 15.37
C THR A 37 23.47 15.79 14.88
N GLU A 38 24.23 14.79 14.43
CA GLU A 38 25.65 14.91 14.08
C GLU A 38 25.90 15.03 12.58
N LYS A 39 25.03 14.42 11.75
CA LYS A 39 25.24 14.35 10.30
C LYS A 39 23.93 14.41 9.52
N GLU A 40 23.92 15.18 8.45
CA GLU A 40 22.80 15.22 7.51
C GLU A 40 22.66 13.91 6.71
N ARG A 41 21.41 13.55 6.40
CA ARG A 41 21.07 12.41 5.54
C ARG A 41 20.16 12.88 4.41
N ILE A 42 20.61 12.70 3.18
CA ILE A 42 19.81 12.96 1.97
C ILE A 42 19.37 11.61 1.39
N SER A 43 18.10 11.51 0.99
CA SER A 43 17.56 10.35 0.29
C SER A 43 16.57 10.76 -0.79
N ILE A 44 16.53 10.00 -1.88
CA ILE A 44 15.58 10.18 -2.97
C ILE A 44 14.56 9.03 -2.88
N ALA A 45 13.27 9.37 -2.91
CA ALA A 45 12.19 8.39 -2.99
C ALA A 45 11.55 8.44 -4.38
N MET A 46 11.30 7.26 -4.96
CA MET A 46 10.57 7.09 -6.21
C MET A 46 9.36 6.19 -5.95
N PHE A 47 8.23 6.52 -6.57
CA PHE A 47 6.96 5.82 -6.38
C PHE A 47 6.37 5.44 -7.73
N PHE A 48 5.98 4.17 -7.88
CA PHE A 48 5.36 3.66 -9.11
C PHE A 48 3.87 3.42 -8.87
N ASN A 49 3.04 4.32 -9.39
CA ASN A 49 1.60 4.29 -9.18
C ASN A 49 0.83 3.98 -10.48
N PRO A 50 -0.35 3.33 -10.38
CA PRO A 50 -1.31 3.27 -11.47
C PRO A 50 -1.71 4.67 -11.95
N LYS A 51 -2.23 4.74 -13.17
CA LYS A 51 -2.86 5.97 -13.69
C LYS A 51 -3.99 6.41 -12.77
N PHE A 52 -4.26 7.71 -12.71
CA PHE A 52 -5.26 8.27 -11.80
C PHE A 52 -6.69 7.79 -12.13
N GLU A 53 -6.94 7.49 -13.40
CA GLU A 53 -8.20 6.97 -13.93
C GLU A 53 -8.30 5.44 -13.82
N ALA A 54 -7.24 4.77 -13.36
CA ALA A 54 -7.24 3.32 -13.22
C ALA A 54 -8.06 2.88 -12.00
N GLU A 55 -8.68 1.72 -12.12
CA GLU A 55 -9.27 1.02 -10.97
C GLU A 55 -8.19 0.22 -10.25
N ILE A 56 -8.19 0.28 -8.91
CA ILE A 56 -7.31 -0.50 -8.04
C ILE A 56 -8.10 -1.54 -7.26
N GLY A 57 -7.53 -2.72 -7.06
CA GLY A 57 -8.13 -3.83 -6.33
C GLY A 57 -7.46 -5.16 -6.69
N PRO A 58 -7.84 -6.28 -6.04
CA PRO A 58 -7.18 -7.57 -6.26
C PRO A 58 -7.22 -7.97 -7.73
N VAL A 59 -6.07 -8.37 -8.29
CA VAL A 59 -5.97 -8.81 -9.69
C VAL A 59 -6.85 -10.05 -9.87
N LYS A 60 -7.77 -10.02 -10.85
CA LYS A 60 -8.81 -11.05 -11.02
C LYS A 60 -8.23 -12.45 -11.18
N SER A 61 -7.09 -12.59 -11.85
CA SER A 61 -6.42 -13.89 -12.05
C SER A 61 -5.83 -14.50 -10.78
N LEU A 62 -5.73 -13.74 -9.68
CA LEU A 62 -5.27 -14.21 -8.37
C LEU A 62 -6.42 -14.63 -7.44
N LEU A 63 -7.67 -14.42 -7.88
CA LEU A 63 -8.87 -14.75 -7.11
C LEU A 63 -9.41 -16.13 -7.50
N ASN A 64 -9.81 -16.92 -6.51
CA ASN A 64 -10.47 -18.20 -6.70
C ASN A 64 -11.24 -18.60 -5.43
N THR A 65 -11.90 -19.76 -5.42
CA THR A 65 -12.67 -20.25 -4.28
C THR A 65 -11.85 -20.36 -2.99
N ASN A 66 -10.54 -20.66 -3.10
CA ASN A 66 -9.62 -20.77 -1.96
C ASN A 66 -8.94 -19.44 -1.60
N SER A 67 -9.07 -18.42 -2.45
CA SER A 67 -8.49 -17.08 -2.29
C SER A 67 -9.53 -16.03 -2.69
N PRO A 68 -10.57 -15.82 -1.86
CA PRO A 68 -11.57 -14.81 -2.11
C PRO A 68 -10.97 -13.40 -1.98
N PRO A 69 -11.61 -12.37 -2.57
CA PRO A 69 -11.10 -11.00 -2.50
C PRO A 69 -11.12 -10.48 -1.05
N LEU A 70 -9.94 -10.10 -0.55
CA LEU A 70 -9.78 -9.46 0.76
C LEU A 70 -10.01 -7.95 0.70
N PHE A 71 -9.85 -7.35 -0.48
CA PHE A 71 -9.98 -5.91 -0.73
C PHE A 71 -11.06 -5.61 -1.77
N GLY A 72 -11.76 -4.50 -1.58
CA GLY A 72 -12.66 -3.92 -2.55
C GLY A 72 -11.93 -3.28 -3.73
N ARG A 73 -12.70 -2.96 -4.77
CA ARG A 73 -12.23 -2.22 -5.96
C ARG A 73 -12.70 -0.77 -5.89
N ILE A 74 -11.79 0.19 -6.11
CA ILE A 74 -12.07 1.64 -6.13
C ILE A 74 -11.21 2.32 -7.20
N GLY A 75 -11.55 3.54 -7.60
CA GLY A 75 -10.69 4.34 -8.49
C GLY A 75 -9.41 4.81 -7.78
N MET A 76 -8.30 4.93 -8.53
CA MET A 76 -7.04 5.46 -7.99
C MET A 76 -7.21 6.90 -7.48
N GLU A 77 -8.03 7.71 -8.14
CA GLU A 77 -8.42 9.03 -7.65
C GLU A 77 -9.04 9.00 -6.25
N GLU A 78 -10.03 8.11 -6.04
CA GLU A 78 -10.71 7.96 -4.76
C GLU A 78 -9.74 7.49 -3.67
N TYR A 79 -8.86 6.54 -4.03
CA TYR A 79 -7.82 6.05 -3.14
C TYR A 79 -6.88 7.18 -2.66
N VAL A 80 -6.42 8.02 -3.59
CA VAL A 80 -5.52 9.15 -3.31
C VAL A 80 -6.23 10.19 -2.44
N LYS A 81 -7.46 10.56 -2.77
CA LYS A 81 -8.28 11.46 -1.94
C LYS A 81 -8.45 10.88 -0.52
N GLY A 82 -8.76 9.60 -0.43
CA GLY A 82 -8.90 8.88 0.83
C GLY A 82 -7.59 8.72 1.60
N PHE A 83 -6.43 8.75 0.93
CA PHE A 83 -5.10 8.72 1.55
C PHE A 83 -4.75 10.06 2.20
N PHE A 84 -4.88 11.16 1.44
CA PHE A 84 -4.47 12.50 1.88
C PHE A 84 -5.48 13.19 2.81
N SER A 85 -6.77 12.82 2.77
CA SER A 85 -7.80 13.40 3.65
C SER A 85 -7.80 12.85 5.09
N ARG A 86 -6.85 11.99 5.45
CA ARG A 86 -6.84 11.32 6.75
C ARG A 86 -6.31 12.23 7.85
N TYR A 87 -7.13 12.43 8.88
CA TYR A 87 -6.61 12.64 10.22
C TYR A 87 -5.89 11.38 10.70
N LEU A 88 -4.82 11.53 11.49
CA LEU A 88 -3.96 10.48 12.05
C LEU A 88 -4.70 9.56 13.06
N ASN A 89 -5.83 9.00 12.68
CA ASN A 89 -6.78 8.32 13.55
C ASN A 89 -6.51 6.81 13.66
N GLY A 90 -5.24 6.40 13.59
CA GLY A 90 -4.75 5.04 13.86
C GLY A 90 -5.14 3.93 12.86
N LYS A 91 -6.05 4.15 11.90
CA LYS A 91 -6.44 3.14 10.89
C LYS A 91 -5.71 3.34 9.56
N SER A 92 -5.11 2.27 9.02
CA SER A 92 -4.36 2.31 7.75
C SER A 92 -5.28 2.52 6.54
N ASN A 93 -4.74 2.93 5.37
CA ASN A 93 -5.57 3.09 4.16
C ASN A 93 -6.11 1.79 3.62
N VAL A 94 -5.26 0.78 3.67
CA VAL A 94 -5.58 -0.59 3.32
C VAL A 94 -6.72 -1.14 4.17
N ASP A 95 -6.83 -0.79 5.46
CA ASP A 95 -7.93 -1.30 6.29
C ASP A 95 -9.32 -0.83 5.85
N LYS A 96 -9.44 0.39 5.30
CA LYS A 96 -10.73 0.87 4.77
C LYS A 96 -11.14 0.13 3.48
N MET A 97 -10.16 -0.41 2.77
CA MET A 97 -10.40 -1.17 1.55
C MET A 97 -10.74 -2.64 1.81
N LYS A 98 -10.57 -3.14 3.05
CA LYS A 98 -10.92 -4.54 3.36
C LYS A 98 -12.42 -4.76 3.20
N VAL A 99 -12.78 -5.87 2.55
CA VAL A 99 -14.18 -6.29 2.45
C VAL A 99 -14.66 -6.70 3.85
N LYS A 100 -15.83 -6.21 4.27
CA LYS A 100 -16.46 -6.64 5.52
C LYS A 100 -17.03 -8.04 5.29
N ILE A 101 -16.51 -9.04 6.00
CA ILE A 101 -17.07 -10.39 6.00
C ILE A 101 -18.38 -10.33 6.80
N GLY A 102 -19.52 -10.24 6.10
CA GLY A 102 -20.84 -10.11 6.72
C GLY A 102 -22.02 -9.84 5.78
N GLU A 103 -21.81 -9.43 4.53
CA GLU A 103 -22.90 -9.30 3.55
C GLU A 103 -22.64 -10.25 2.37
N GLY A 104 -23.30 -11.39 2.42
CA GLY A 104 -23.29 -12.38 1.36
C GLY A 104 -24.09 -11.94 0.12
N SER A 105 -23.71 -12.48 -1.02
CA SER A 105 -24.59 -12.82 -2.13
C SER A 105 -24.19 -14.24 -2.52
N VAL A 106 -24.91 -15.29 -2.12
CA VAL A 106 -26.16 -15.76 -2.75
C VAL A 106 -26.77 -14.77 -3.72
N ARG A 107 -26.34 -14.84 -4.98
CA ARG A 107 -27.20 -14.98 -6.16
C ARG A 107 -26.43 -15.72 -7.24
#